data_AF-A6UYM8-F1
#
_entry.id   AF-A6UYM8-F1
#
_cell.length_a   1.000
_cell.length_b   1.000
_cell.length_c   1.000
_cell.angle_alpha   90.00
_cell.angle_beta   90.00
_cell.angle_gamma   90.00
#
_symmetry.space_group_name_H-M   'P 1'
#
loop_
_entity.id
_entity.type
_entity.pdbx_description
1 polymer ?
#
loop_
_entity_poly.entity_id
_entity_poly.type
_entity_poly.pdbx_seq_one_letter_code
_entity_poly.pdbx_strand_id
1 'polypeptide(L)'
;MDTPVTFDWKIRLPDVLGVLRRDYAGRFPQLASAALETLLERLRDDLPEDFLPALGQELESLGLALVERLDEDDSLNLYVIGAPHSQRLLDALAAQGHNARTLRQEDAAEGAPATLPAATPAGLAAASAYICLERTEHLAPGLATGRLPGEDSSDLLDLRQWPRLRRLPDGAEETRGALLCRASSADGLHAWVRMTGSGSPYAWLQRSRDLASLTPELPPLPLPPAQSLRQRRTPELAIGLAGEDLLLVDRGLVFLYPGFARGNGEPRLLFEVPQARRSIENPPAVFTTPDERVCLLSRGQFFEWREARIQPLPFPVGKDLPADPAQPTSVAPGSIVWLERETLCEGRLDSGEIRSHSLDGLAEGPYLKLQALDGGWLLLAPWLEPHRSRDLAQLWHPESGRALRIRYGELDLEGGLQHWAKLPDGRIVVGDHARHVDLGTFESLRQRLLRRRPALA
;
A
#
# COMPACT_ATOMS: atom_id res chain seq x y z
N MET A 1 -42.98 -16.54 -12.95
CA MET A 1 -41.86 -16.54 -11.99
C MET A 1 -41.44 -15.12 -11.80
N ASP A 2 -41.04 -14.73 -10.60
CA ASP A 2 -40.40 -13.44 -10.42
C ASP A 2 -39.11 -13.41 -11.25
N THR A 3 -38.76 -12.25 -11.80
CA THR A 3 -37.49 -12.05 -12.50
C THR A 3 -36.40 -11.90 -11.43
N PRO A 4 -35.20 -12.50 -11.60
CA PRO A 4 -34.10 -12.24 -10.67
C PRO A 4 -33.76 -10.77 -10.72
N VAL A 5 -33.25 -10.26 -9.60
CA VAL A 5 -32.63 -8.95 -9.60
C VAL A 5 -31.15 -9.11 -9.91
N THR A 6 -30.70 -8.42 -10.94
CA THR A 6 -29.34 -8.54 -11.46
C THR A 6 -28.47 -7.40 -10.92
N PHE A 7 -27.26 -7.74 -10.48
CA PHE A 7 -26.25 -6.80 -10.01
C PHE A 7 -24.90 -7.05 -10.69
N ASP A 8 -24.05 -6.03 -10.67
CA ASP A 8 -22.61 -6.17 -10.98
C ASP A 8 -21.92 -7.00 -9.88
N TRP A 9 -20.92 -7.80 -10.24
CA TRP A 9 -20.19 -8.65 -9.29
C TRP A 9 -19.39 -7.88 -8.22
N LYS A 10 -19.17 -6.56 -8.38
CA LYS A 10 -18.52 -5.69 -7.39
C LYS A 10 -19.51 -4.89 -6.54
N ILE A 11 -20.81 -5.16 -6.67
CA ILE A 11 -21.84 -4.42 -5.93
C ILE A 11 -21.61 -4.52 -4.41
N ARG A 12 -21.92 -3.45 -3.69
CA ARG A 12 -21.83 -3.43 -2.23
C ARG A 12 -23.15 -3.78 -1.58
N LEU A 13 -23.07 -4.32 -0.36
CA LEU A 13 -24.25 -4.75 0.39
C LEU A 13 -25.33 -3.66 0.54
N PRO A 14 -25.02 -2.36 0.80
CA PRO A 14 -26.06 -1.33 0.91
C PRO A 14 -26.91 -1.19 -0.34
N ASP A 15 -26.28 -1.30 -1.52
CA ASP A 15 -26.97 -1.19 -2.80
C ASP A 15 -27.82 -2.43 -3.06
N VAL A 16 -27.29 -3.63 -2.76
CA VAL A 16 -28.06 -4.89 -2.84
C VAL A 16 -29.28 -4.83 -1.93
N LEU A 17 -29.11 -4.52 -0.64
CA LEU A 17 -30.22 -4.41 0.31
C LEU A 17 -31.20 -3.31 -0.07
N GLY A 18 -30.73 -2.16 -0.58
CA GLY A 18 -31.58 -1.07 -1.05
C GLY A 18 -32.49 -1.50 -2.20
N VAL A 19 -31.93 -2.21 -3.16
CA VAL A 19 -32.67 -2.77 -4.30
C VAL A 19 -33.63 -3.87 -3.86
N LEU A 20 -33.18 -4.83 -3.05
CA LEU A 20 -34.04 -5.90 -2.54
C LEU A 20 -35.21 -5.34 -1.74
N ARG A 21 -34.99 -4.32 -0.89
CA ARG A 21 -36.06 -3.64 -0.16
C ARG A 21 -37.04 -2.95 -1.10
N ARG A 22 -36.54 -2.24 -2.11
CA ARG A 22 -37.41 -1.58 -3.09
C ARG A 22 -38.30 -2.57 -3.84
N ASP A 23 -37.74 -3.69 -4.27
CA ASP A 23 -38.42 -4.61 -5.19
C ASP A 23 -39.22 -5.71 -4.47
N TYR A 24 -38.82 -6.09 -3.26
CA TYR A 24 -39.43 -7.20 -2.51
C TYR A 24 -40.11 -6.83 -1.19
N ALA A 25 -39.92 -5.64 -0.60
CA ALA A 25 -40.46 -5.34 0.75
C ALA A 25 -41.99 -5.39 0.83
N GLY A 26 -42.70 -5.12 -0.27
CA GLY A 26 -44.16 -5.26 -0.33
C GLY A 26 -44.65 -6.70 -0.13
N ARG A 27 -43.82 -7.69 -0.49
CA ARG A 27 -44.12 -9.13 -0.33
C ARG A 27 -43.45 -9.73 0.91
N PHE A 28 -42.27 -9.23 1.25
CA PHE A 28 -41.44 -9.73 2.36
C PHE A 28 -41.09 -8.59 3.31
N PRO A 29 -41.98 -8.24 4.26
CA PRO A 29 -41.75 -7.15 5.21
C PRO A 29 -40.53 -7.40 6.12
N GLN A 30 -40.07 -8.65 6.24
CA GLN A 30 -38.87 -9.01 7.00
C GLN A 30 -37.59 -8.31 6.50
N LEU A 31 -37.58 -7.82 5.25
CA LEU A 31 -36.46 -7.05 4.70
C LEU A 31 -36.21 -5.71 5.42
N ALA A 32 -37.17 -5.25 6.24
CA ALA A 32 -37.02 -4.09 7.13
C ALA A 32 -36.51 -4.46 8.55
N SER A 33 -36.09 -5.71 8.78
CA SER A 33 -35.60 -6.17 10.08
C SER A 33 -34.32 -5.45 10.52
N ALA A 34 -34.22 -5.15 11.82
CA ALA A 34 -33.02 -4.59 12.44
C ALA A 34 -31.80 -5.54 12.37
N ALA A 35 -32.02 -6.84 12.19
CA ALA A 35 -30.94 -7.80 11.98
C ALA A 35 -30.16 -7.50 10.68
N LEU A 36 -30.87 -7.07 9.63
CA LEU A 36 -30.24 -6.67 8.37
C LEU A 36 -29.50 -5.33 8.47
N GLU A 37 -29.89 -4.45 9.40
CA GLU A 37 -29.10 -3.25 9.71
C GLU A 37 -27.79 -3.60 10.41
N THR A 38 -27.82 -4.57 11.34
CA THR A 38 -26.60 -5.06 12.00
C THR A 38 -25.65 -5.69 10.98
N LEU A 39 -26.20 -6.45 10.03
CA LEU A 39 -25.44 -7.02 8.92
C LEU A 39 -24.86 -5.92 8.02
N LEU A 40 -25.64 -4.89 7.70
CA LEU A 40 -25.18 -3.71 6.94
C LEU A 40 -24.07 -2.94 7.66
N GLU A 41 -24.12 -2.80 8.99
CA GLU A 41 -23.06 -2.16 9.77
C GLU A 41 -21.75 -2.96 9.75
N ARG A 42 -21.82 -4.30 9.67
CA ARG A 42 -20.65 -5.19 9.76
C ARG A 42 -20.03 -5.52 8.41
N LEU A 43 -20.84 -5.55 7.35
CA LEU A 43 -20.48 -6.08 6.04
C LEU A 43 -20.62 -5.03 4.92
N ARG A 44 -20.73 -3.73 5.26
CA ARG A 44 -21.00 -2.63 4.32
C ARG A 44 -20.08 -2.63 3.11
N ASP A 45 -18.79 -2.77 3.38
CA ASP A 45 -17.70 -2.54 2.44
C ASP A 45 -17.16 -3.85 1.85
N ASP A 46 -17.86 -4.96 2.09
CA ASP A 46 -17.48 -6.28 1.61
C ASP A 46 -17.78 -6.47 0.12
N LEU A 47 -17.14 -7.47 -0.46
CA LEU A 47 -17.51 -7.99 -1.77
C LEU A 47 -18.62 -9.05 -1.64
N PRO A 48 -19.37 -9.31 -2.72
CA PRO A 48 -20.48 -10.27 -2.71
C PRO A 48 -20.10 -11.66 -2.22
N GLU A 49 -18.91 -12.16 -2.52
CA GLU A 49 -18.44 -13.46 -2.04
C GLU A 49 -18.43 -13.58 -0.51
N ASP A 50 -18.19 -12.48 0.21
CA ASP A 50 -18.14 -12.45 1.66
C ASP A 50 -19.50 -12.15 2.30
N PHE A 51 -20.27 -11.21 1.74
CA PHE A 51 -21.54 -10.82 2.35
C PHE A 51 -22.72 -11.68 1.92
N LEU A 52 -22.73 -12.28 0.72
CA LEU A 52 -23.88 -13.05 0.22
C LEU A 52 -24.20 -14.29 1.06
N PRO A 53 -23.22 -15.09 1.52
CA PRO A 53 -23.51 -16.22 2.41
C PRO A 53 -24.12 -15.76 3.74
N ALA A 54 -23.58 -14.68 4.33
CA ALA A 54 -24.11 -14.11 5.58
C ALA A 54 -25.50 -13.49 5.39
N LEU A 55 -25.73 -12.77 4.29
CA LEU A 55 -27.04 -12.23 3.94
C LEU A 55 -28.05 -13.36 3.74
N GLY A 56 -27.67 -14.44 3.05
CA GLY A 56 -28.49 -15.62 2.87
C GLY A 56 -28.86 -16.28 4.20
N GLN A 57 -27.89 -16.46 5.10
CA GLN A 57 -28.12 -16.99 6.45
C GLN A 57 -29.05 -16.11 7.28
N GLU A 58 -28.86 -14.78 7.24
CA GLU A 58 -29.71 -13.86 8.00
C GLU A 58 -31.13 -13.80 7.43
N LEU A 59 -31.29 -13.91 6.11
CA LEU A 59 -32.61 -14.02 5.49
C LEU A 59 -33.30 -15.34 5.86
N GLU A 60 -32.54 -16.44 5.96
CA GLU A 60 -33.03 -17.74 6.44
C GLU A 60 -33.53 -17.66 7.89
N SER A 61 -32.81 -16.98 8.77
CA SER A 61 -33.23 -16.71 10.17
C SER A 61 -34.57 -15.96 10.24
N LEU A 62 -34.89 -15.16 9.21
CA LEU A 62 -36.12 -14.39 9.04
C LEU A 62 -37.22 -15.13 8.25
N GLY A 63 -37.00 -16.41 7.89
CA GLY A 63 -37.95 -17.25 7.16
C GLY A 63 -37.98 -17.02 5.65
N LEU A 64 -36.95 -16.38 5.09
CA LEU A 64 -36.74 -16.15 3.67
C LEU A 64 -35.58 -17.03 3.16
N ALA A 65 -35.43 -17.14 1.84
CA ALA A 65 -34.27 -17.76 1.22
C ALA A 65 -33.73 -16.83 0.15
N LEU A 66 -32.41 -16.66 0.14
CA LEU A 66 -31.69 -15.99 -0.92
C LEU A 66 -31.18 -17.04 -1.89
N VAL A 67 -31.66 -17.01 -3.13
CA VAL A 67 -31.24 -17.93 -4.19
C VAL A 67 -30.46 -17.17 -5.23
N GLU A 68 -29.26 -17.65 -5.53
CA GLU A 68 -28.43 -17.17 -6.62
C GLU A 68 -28.61 -18.07 -7.83
N ARG A 69 -28.97 -17.49 -8.98
CA ARG A 69 -28.85 -18.15 -10.28
C ARG A 69 -27.44 -17.90 -10.82
N LEU A 70 -26.73 -18.98 -11.09
CA LEU A 70 -25.37 -18.97 -11.60
C LEU A 70 -25.44 -18.87 -13.13
N ASP A 71 -25.07 -17.71 -13.65
CA ASP A 71 -24.90 -17.48 -15.09
C ASP A 71 -23.40 -17.38 -15.42
N GLU A 72 -23.01 -17.55 -16.69
CA GLU A 72 -21.60 -17.48 -17.14
C GLU A 72 -21.05 -16.04 -17.24
N ASP A 73 -21.93 -15.04 -17.11
CA ASP A 73 -21.57 -13.62 -17.12
C ASP A 73 -21.19 -13.14 -15.70
N ASP A 74 -20.35 -12.11 -15.63
CA ASP A 74 -19.90 -11.42 -14.39
C ASP A 74 -21.05 -10.65 -13.68
N SER A 75 -22.20 -11.28 -13.49
CA SER A 75 -23.42 -10.71 -12.92
C SER A 75 -24.01 -11.60 -11.84
N LEU A 76 -24.50 -10.97 -10.78
CA LEU A 76 -25.15 -11.65 -9.66
C LEU A 76 -26.66 -11.60 -9.85
N ASN A 77 -27.30 -12.76 -10.01
CA ASN A 77 -28.73 -12.88 -10.25
C ASN A 77 -29.42 -13.45 -9.02
N LEU A 78 -30.06 -12.58 -8.24
CA LEU A 78 -30.59 -12.91 -6.92
C LEU A 78 -32.12 -12.96 -6.90
N TYR A 79 -32.65 -13.97 -6.21
CA TYR A 79 -34.05 -14.08 -5.85
C TYR A 79 -34.21 -14.06 -4.33
N VAL A 80 -35.22 -13.34 -3.85
CA VAL A 80 -35.73 -13.49 -2.48
C VAL A 80 -37.06 -14.22 -2.54
N ILE A 81 -37.17 -15.32 -1.80
CA ILE A 81 -38.40 -16.11 -1.70
C ILE A 81 -38.64 -16.52 -0.25
N GLY A 82 -39.85 -16.92 0.13
CA GLY A 82 -40.07 -17.55 1.44
C GLY A 82 -39.32 -18.89 1.52
N ALA A 83 -38.61 -19.15 2.62
CA ALA A 83 -37.76 -20.33 2.77
C ALA A 83 -38.43 -21.68 2.40
N PRO A 84 -39.72 -21.94 2.74
CA PRO A 84 -40.38 -23.19 2.35
C PRO A 84 -40.56 -23.39 0.84
N HIS A 85 -40.36 -22.34 0.03
CA HIS A 85 -40.52 -22.37 -1.42
C HIS A 85 -39.20 -22.41 -2.18
N SER A 86 -38.05 -22.38 -1.50
CA SER A 86 -36.72 -22.33 -2.14
C SER A 86 -36.49 -23.54 -3.04
N GLN A 87 -36.75 -24.77 -2.56
CA GLN A 87 -36.57 -25.99 -3.36
C GLN A 87 -37.42 -25.98 -4.62
N ARG A 88 -38.67 -25.52 -4.54
CA ARG A 88 -39.55 -25.40 -5.71
C ARG A 88 -38.99 -24.43 -6.76
N LEU A 89 -38.36 -23.33 -6.32
CA LEU A 89 -37.70 -22.40 -7.24
C LEU A 89 -36.47 -23.04 -7.89
N LEU A 90 -35.63 -23.73 -7.11
CA LEU A 90 -34.45 -24.44 -7.62
C LEU A 90 -34.84 -25.49 -8.67
N ASP A 91 -35.84 -26.33 -8.38
CA ASP A 91 -36.34 -27.35 -9.32
C ASP A 91 -36.85 -26.70 -10.62
N ALA A 92 -37.52 -25.55 -10.50
CA ALA A 92 -38.08 -24.84 -11.64
C ALA A 92 -37.01 -24.15 -12.51
N LEU A 93 -35.93 -23.64 -11.89
CA LEU A 93 -34.76 -23.10 -12.60
C LEU A 93 -33.97 -24.22 -13.29
N ALA A 94 -33.77 -25.36 -12.61
CA ALA A 94 -33.12 -26.53 -13.18
C ALA A 94 -33.91 -27.10 -14.38
N ALA A 95 -35.24 -27.13 -14.30
CA ALA A 95 -36.10 -27.53 -15.42
C ALA A 95 -36.00 -26.58 -16.64
N GLN A 96 -35.54 -25.34 -16.43
CA GLN A 96 -35.26 -24.36 -17.48
C GLN A 96 -33.81 -24.39 -17.96
N GLY A 97 -32.98 -25.28 -17.42
CA GLY A 97 -31.56 -25.42 -17.77
C GLY A 97 -30.65 -24.43 -17.04
N HIS A 98 -31.13 -23.73 -16.02
CA HIS A 98 -30.31 -22.84 -15.20
C HIS A 98 -29.74 -23.55 -13.98
N ASN A 99 -28.49 -23.22 -13.63
CA ASN A 99 -27.91 -23.64 -12.37
C ASN A 99 -28.20 -22.59 -11.28
N ALA A 100 -28.56 -23.02 -10.08
CA ALA A 100 -28.88 -22.12 -8.99
C ALA A 100 -28.59 -22.79 -7.64
N ARG A 101 -28.31 -21.97 -6.63
CA ARG A 101 -28.05 -22.42 -5.27
C ARG A 101 -28.70 -21.50 -4.25
N THR A 102 -29.08 -22.06 -3.10
CA THR A 102 -29.43 -21.25 -1.94
C THR A 102 -28.14 -20.78 -1.28
N LEU A 103 -28.04 -19.48 -1.02
CA LEU A 103 -26.89 -18.87 -0.36
C LEU A 103 -27.03 -19.04 1.15
N ARG A 104 -25.97 -19.56 1.78
CA ARG A 104 -25.89 -19.78 3.23
C ARG A 104 -24.43 -19.85 3.65
N GLN A 105 -24.12 -19.46 4.89
CA GLN A 105 -22.78 -19.68 5.46
C GLN A 105 -22.48 -21.18 5.57
N GLU A 106 -21.24 -21.57 5.25
CA GLU A 106 -20.78 -22.94 5.45
C GLU A 106 -20.88 -23.32 6.94
N ASP A 107 -21.32 -24.54 7.21
CA ASP A 107 -21.50 -25.11 8.56
C ASP A 107 -22.49 -24.39 9.50
N ALA A 108 -23.19 -23.36 9.03
CA ALA A 108 -24.22 -22.69 9.82
C ALA A 108 -25.48 -23.57 9.95
N ALA A 109 -26.06 -23.55 11.17
CA ALA A 109 -27.29 -24.27 11.46
C ALA A 109 -28.50 -23.60 10.76
N GLU A 110 -29.40 -24.41 10.21
CA GLU A 110 -30.59 -23.93 9.50
C GLU A 110 -31.44 -23.01 10.38
N GLY A 111 -31.76 -21.82 9.87
CA GLY A 111 -32.55 -20.81 10.57
C GLY A 111 -31.83 -20.09 11.71
N ALA A 112 -30.53 -20.32 11.92
CA ALA A 112 -29.72 -19.53 12.82
C ALA A 112 -29.44 -18.13 12.22
N PRO A 113 -29.22 -17.09 13.04
CA PRO A 113 -28.72 -15.81 12.56
C PRO A 113 -27.32 -15.95 11.96
N ALA A 114 -26.93 -15.01 11.10
CA ALA A 114 -25.61 -15.00 10.51
C ALA A 114 -24.52 -14.85 11.57
N THR A 115 -23.44 -15.61 11.42
CA THR A 115 -22.21 -15.37 12.17
C THR A 115 -21.50 -14.19 11.52
N LEU A 116 -21.56 -13.03 12.17
CA LEU A 116 -20.95 -11.80 11.70
C LEU A 116 -19.51 -11.68 12.19
N PRO A 117 -18.62 -11.04 11.41
CA PRO A 117 -17.28 -10.71 11.89
C PRO A 117 -17.36 -9.81 13.11
N ALA A 118 -16.27 -9.83 13.89
CA ALA A 118 -16.13 -8.95 15.03
C ALA A 118 -16.33 -7.48 14.61
N ALA A 119 -16.86 -6.68 15.53
CA ALA A 119 -17.01 -5.26 15.32
C ALA A 119 -15.71 -4.60 14.87
N THR A 120 -15.81 -3.64 13.96
CA THR A 120 -14.69 -2.78 13.59
C THR A 120 -14.06 -2.24 14.86
N PRO A 121 -12.75 -2.47 15.10
CA PRO A 121 -12.17 -2.09 16.37
C PRO A 121 -12.26 -0.58 16.58
N ALA A 122 -12.22 -0.13 17.83
CA ALA A 122 -12.14 1.29 18.11
C ALA A 122 -10.95 1.90 17.35
N GLY A 123 -11.24 2.96 16.58
CA GLY A 123 -10.26 3.64 15.73
C GLY A 123 -8.97 3.96 16.49
N LEU A 124 -7.83 3.80 15.82
CA LEU A 124 -6.51 4.10 16.38
C LEU A 124 -6.33 5.60 16.65
N ALA A 125 -7.18 6.45 16.09
CA ALA A 125 -7.18 7.88 16.32
C ALA A 125 -8.60 8.42 16.47
N ALA A 126 -8.74 9.55 17.17
CA ALA A 126 -10.01 10.26 17.25
C ALA A 126 -10.34 10.92 15.90
N ALA A 127 -11.63 11.12 15.59
CA ALA A 127 -12.06 11.76 14.34
C ALA A 127 -11.39 13.13 14.07
N SER A 128 -11.10 13.90 15.13
CA SER A 128 -10.42 15.20 15.04
C SER A 128 -8.95 15.10 14.63
N ALA A 129 -8.36 13.90 14.63
CA ALA A 129 -6.99 13.67 14.20
C ALA A 129 -6.87 13.50 12.68
N TYR A 130 -7.98 13.45 11.95
CA TYR A 130 -8.03 13.24 10.51
C TYR A 130 -8.16 14.56 9.73
N ILE A 131 -7.55 14.59 8.54
CA ILE A 131 -7.70 15.66 7.55
C ILE A 131 -7.86 15.02 6.18
N CYS A 132 -8.75 15.55 5.35
CA CYS A 132 -8.85 15.17 3.95
C CYS A 132 -7.75 15.89 3.16
N LEU A 133 -6.88 15.11 2.50
CA LEU A 133 -5.81 15.58 1.62
C LEU A 133 -5.77 14.68 0.41
N GLU A 134 -6.15 15.24 -0.73
CA GLU A 134 -6.25 14.50 -1.98
C GLU A 134 -4.90 14.54 -2.72
N ARG A 135 -4.56 13.45 -3.41
CA ARG A 135 -3.35 13.36 -4.27
C ARG A 135 -2.07 13.77 -3.54
N THR A 136 -1.89 13.25 -2.33
CA THR A 136 -0.74 13.61 -1.49
C THR A 136 0.52 12.85 -1.91
N GLU A 137 1.62 13.56 -2.10
CA GLU A 137 2.96 13.00 -2.33
C GLU A 137 3.92 13.55 -1.29
N HIS A 138 4.47 12.68 -0.44
CA HIS A 138 5.47 13.08 0.55
C HIS A 138 6.81 13.36 -0.11
N LEU A 139 7.36 14.55 0.13
CA LEU A 139 8.66 14.96 -0.43
C LEU A 139 9.79 14.72 0.55
N ALA A 140 9.62 15.17 1.78
CA ALA A 140 10.62 15.09 2.82
C ALA A 140 9.94 15.00 4.20
N PRO A 141 10.69 14.74 5.29
CA PRO A 141 10.13 14.74 6.64
C PRO A 141 9.36 16.04 6.93
N GLY A 142 8.05 15.92 7.12
CA GLY A 142 7.18 17.07 7.41
C GLY A 142 6.68 17.86 6.21
N LEU A 143 6.95 17.43 4.97
CA LEU A 143 6.53 18.14 3.76
C LEU A 143 5.91 17.20 2.75
N ALA A 144 4.80 17.63 2.17
CA ALA A 144 4.13 16.93 1.08
C ALA A 144 3.56 17.93 0.08
N THR A 145 3.47 17.53 -1.17
CA THR A 145 2.54 18.16 -2.10
C THR A 145 1.19 17.50 -1.95
N GLY A 146 0.12 18.27 -1.93
CA GLY A 146 -1.22 17.71 -1.80
C GLY A 146 -2.29 18.74 -2.17
N ARG A 147 -3.51 18.26 -2.37
CA ARG A 147 -4.66 19.09 -2.71
C ARG A 147 -5.62 19.10 -1.53
N LEU A 148 -5.93 20.28 -1.02
CA LEU A 148 -6.96 20.44 -0.01
C LEU A 148 -8.35 20.27 -0.65
N PRO A 149 -9.37 19.84 0.11
CA PRO A 149 -10.69 19.57 -0.44
C PRO A 149 -11.30 20.82 -1.09
N GLY A 150 -11.78 20.68 -2.33
CA GLY A 150 -12.40 21.77 -3.09
C GLY A 150 -11.42 22.74 -3.76
N GLU A 151 -10.12 22.44 -3.74
CA GLU A 151 -9.11 23.22 -4.45
C GLU A 151 -8.70 22.53 -5.76
N ASP A 152 -8.33 23.32 -6.76
CA ASP A 152 -7.96 22.80 -8.09
C ASP A 152 -6.46 22.54 -8.24
N SER A 153 -5.62 23.20 -7.44
CA SER A 153 -4.16 23.07 -7.47
C SER A 153 -3.63 22.17 -6.35
N SER A 154 -2.54 21.46 -6.64
CA SER A 154 -1.72 20.83 -5.62
C SER A 154 -0.71 21.85 -5.10
N ASP A 155 -0.68 22.02 -3.78
CA ASP A 155 0.18 22.99 -3.10
C ASP A 155 1.24 22.25 -2.28
N LEU A 156 2.35 22.94 -1.99
CA LEU A 156 3.33 22.48 -1.03
C LEU A 156 2.83 22.74 0.40
N LEU A 157 2.63 21.67 1.15
CA LEU A 157 2.03 21.67 2.48
C LEU A 157 3.07 21.37 3.57
N ASP A 158 3.02 22.16 4.63
CA ASP A 158 3.77 21.92 5.86
C ASP A 158 2.99 21.03 6.83
N LEU A 159 3.32 19.74 6.84
CA LEU A 159 2.69 18.74 7.71
C LEU A 159 3.07 18.92 9.20
N ARG A 160 4.12 19.69 9.51
CA ARG A 160 4.53 19.95 10.91
C ARG A 160 3.47 20.74 11.67
N GLN A 161 2.67 21.52 10.96
CA GLN A 161 1.61 22.36 11.54
C GLN A 161 0.30 21.59 11.79
N TRP A 162 0.32 20.26 11.71
CA TRP A 162 -0.87 19.43 11.91
C TRP A 162 -1.62 19.77 13.21
N PRO A 163 -2.97 19.96 13.16
CA PRO A 163 -3.85 19.76 12.01
C PRO A 163 -4.07 21.01 11.13
N ARG A 164 -3.48 22.16 11.47
CA ARG A 164 -3.65 23.41 10.73
C ARG A 164 -2.55 23.55 9.68
N LEU A 165 -2.67 22.76 8.63
CA LEU A 165 -1.71 22.75 7.53
C LEU A 165 -1.55 24.14 6.94
N ARG A 166 -0.29 24.56 6.73
CA ARG A 166 0.04 25.83 6.11
C ARG A 166 0.58 25.57 4.71
N ARG A 167 0.06 26.32 3.74
CA ARG A 167 0.66 26.41 2.41
C ARG A 167 1.96 27.19 2.50
N LEU A 168 3.03 26.64 1.93
CA LEU A 168 4.29 27.35 1.84
C LEU A 168 4.26 28.30 0.62
N PRO A 169 4.84 29.51 0.72
CA PRO A 169 4.76 30.53 -0.33
C PRO A 169 5.36 30.06 -1.67
N ASP A 170 4.91 30.68 -2.77
CA ASP A 170 5.26 30.33 -4.14
C ASP A 170 6.78 30.37 -4.41
N GLY A 171 7.39 29.19 -4.38
CA GLY A 171 8.62 28.80 -5.09
C GLY A 171 8.40 27.52 -5.91
N ALA A 172 7.14 27.10 -6.06
CA ALA A 172 6.71 25.76 -6.45
C ALA A 172 6.54 25.54 -7.96
N GLU A 173 6.73 26.55 -8.82
CA GLU A 173 6.65 26.32 -10.28
C GLU A 173 7.69 25.29 -10.75
N GLU A 174 8.89 25.25 -10.14
CA GLU A 174 9.94 24.27 -10.42
C GLU A 174 9.69 22.89 -9.79
N THR A 175 8.63 22.75 -8.99
CA THR A 175 8.19 21.48 -8.38
C THR A 175 6.99 20.86 -9.12
N ARG A 176 6.55 21.44 -10.23
CA ARG A 176 5.47 20.87 -11.06
C ARG A 176 5.96 19.62 -11.80
N GLY A 177 5.24 18.51 -11.63
CA GLY A 177 5.55 17.20 -12.22
C GLY A 177 5.72 16.12 -11.16
N ALA A 178 5.44 14.86 -11.51
CA ALA A 178 5.46 13.75 -10.56
C ALA A 178 6.85 13.56 -9.92
N LEU A 179 6.87 13.29 -8.60
CA LEU A 179 8.07 12.87 -7.90
C LEU A 179 8.43 11.43 -8.32
N LEU A 180 9.62 11.23 -8.88
CA LEU A 180 10.07 9.92 -9.36
C LEU A 180 10.82 9.14 -8.28
N CYS A 181 11.79 9.78 -7.63
CA CYS A 181 12.57 9.18 -6.54
C CYS A 181 13.22 10.26 -5.68
N ARG A 182 13.67 9.86 -4.49
CA ARG A 182 14.27 10.75 -3.49
C ARG A 182 15.31 10.02 -2.64
N ALA A 183 16.22 10.78 -2.07
CA ALA A 183 17.17 10.32 -1.07
C ALA A 183 17.39 11.41 -0.02
N SER A 184 17.74 11.01 1.19
CA SER A 184 18.12 11.92 2.27
C SER A 184 19.26 11.35 3.07
N SER A 185 20.18 12.20 3.51
CA SER A 185 21.28 11.83 4.39
C SER A 185 20.99 12.25 5.84
N ALA A 186 21.74 11.65 6.77
CA ALA A 186 21.60 11.94 8.20
C ALA A 186 21.97 13.40 8.56
N ASP A 187 22.85 14.05 7.78
CA ASP A 187 23.23 15.45 7.94
C ASP A 187 22.24 16.44 7.31
N GLY A 188 21.07 15.95 6.85
CA GLY A 188 19.96 16.79 6.40
C GLY A 188 20.06 17.27 4.94
N LEU A 189 20.91 16.66 4.11
CA LEU A 189 20.84 16.89 2.66
C LEU A 189 19.71 16.05 2.07
N HIS A 190 18.85 16.69 1.29
CA HIS A 190 17.78 16.03 0.55
C HIS A 190 18.03 16.15 -0.94
N ALA A 191 17.80 15.06 -1.66
CA ALA A 191 17.89 14.99 -3.11
C ALA A 191 16.60 14.38 -3.66
N TRP A 192 16.11 14.90 -4.77
CA TRP A 192 14.91 14.37 -5.41
C TRP A 192 14.92 14.57 -6.91
N VAL A 193 14.17 13.70 -7.60
CA VAL A 193 13.99 13.73 -9.04
C VAL A 193 12.53 13.97 -9.37
N ARG A 194 12.24 14.97 -10.22
CA ARG A 194 10.88 15.25 -10.70
C ARG A 194 10.82 15.22 -12.22
N MET A 195 9.70 14.70 -12.75
CA MET A 195 9.40 14.77 -14.18
C MET A 195 9.22 16.22 -14.63
N THR A 196 9.60 16.51 -15.87
CA THR A 196 9.31 17.81 -16.48
C THR A 196 7.94 17.82 -17.14
N GLY A 197 7.26 18.97 -17.08
CA GLY A 197 6.02 19.17 -17.85
C GLY A 197 6.26 19.33 -19.36
N SER A 198 7.45 19.77 -19.78
CA SER A 198 7.81 20.02 -21.19
C SER A 198 8.29 18.78 -21.94
N GLY A 199 8.60 17.68 -21.24
CA GLY A 199 9.08 16.42 -21.82
C GLY A 199 10.56 16.40 -22.23
N SER A 200 11.28 17.53 -22.14
CA SER A 200 12.73 17.60 -22.40
C SER A 200 13.42 18.69 -21.55
N PRO A 201 14.42 18.35 -20.71
CA PRO A 201 14.86 16.98 -20.38
C PRO A 201 13.72 16.18 -19.73
N TYR A 202 13.82 14.86 -19.64
CA TYR A 202 12.74 14.03 -19.09
C TYR A 202 12.45 14.34 -17.61
N ALA A 203 13.51 14.55 -16.83
CA ALA A 203 13.42 14.87 -15.40
C ALA A 203 14.55 15.81 -14.96
N TRP A 204 14.40 16.41 -13.80
CA TRP A 204 15.42 17.21 -13.13
C TRP A 204 15.80 16.61 -11.79
N LEU A 205 17.09 16.59 -11.50
CA LEU A 205 17.66 16.30 -10.18
C LEU A 205 17.85 17.61 -9.41
N GLN A 206 17.30 17.66 -8.21
CA GLN A 206 17.38 18.80 -7.31
C GLN A 206 17.97 18.37 -5.96
N ARG A 207 18.53 19.35 -5.23
CA ARG A 207 19.01 19.16 -3.86
C ARG A 207 18.72 20.37 -2.99
N SER A 208 18.49 20.13 -1.70
CA SER A 208 18.40 21.19 -0.70
C SER A 208 18.67 20.67 0.71
N ARG A 209 19.30 21.50 1.55
CA ARG A 209 19.33 21.34 3.01
C ARG A 209 18.24 22.13 3.72
N ASP A 210 17.60 23.09 3.05
CA ASP A 210 16.46 23.83 3.59
C ASP A 210 15.14 23.21 3.11
N LEU A 211 14.65 22.28 3.92
CA LEU A 211 13.34 21.69 3.72
C LEU A 211 12.21 22.74 3.76
N ALA A 212 12.28 23.75 4.62
CA ALA A 212 11.13 24.63 4.86
C ALA A 212 10.73 25.46 3.63
N SER A 213 11.67 25.70 2.71
CA SER A 213 11.39 26.38 1.45
C SER A 213 11.51 25.46 0.21
N LEU A 214 12.14 24.28 0.35
CA LEU A 214 12.60 23.43 -0.75
C LEU A 214 13.38 24.20 -1.83
N THR A 215 14.00 25.31 -1.44
CA THR A 215 14.77 26.14 -2.38
C THR A 215 15.99 25.33 -2.80
N PRO A 216 16.17 25.05 -4.11
CA PRO A 216 17.34 24.33 -4.57
C PRO A 216 18.61 25.11 -4.23
N GLU A 217 19.63 24.44 -3.68
CA GLU A 217 20.92 25.08 -3.42
C GLU A 217 21.69 25.41 -4.70
N LEU A 218 21.38 24.70 -5.77
CA LEU A 218 22.00 24.82 -7.09
C LEU A 218 20.92 24.70 -8.17
N PRO A 219 21.20 25.21 -9.39
CA PRO A 219 20.37 24.94 -10.54
C PRO A 219 20.13 23.43 -10.71
N PRO A 220 18.90 23.01 -11.03
CA PRO A 220 18.60 21.60 -11.25
C PRO A 220 19.48 20.99 -12.35
N LEU A 221 19.87 19.72 -12.18
CA LEU A 221 20.65 18.98 -13.17
C LEU A 221 19.73 18.13 -14.06
N PRO A 222 19.92 18.14 -15.40
CA PRO A 222 19.06 17.38 -16.29
C PRO A 222 19.28 15.88 -16.14
N LEU A 223 18.19 15.11 -16.16
CA LEU A 223 18.16 13.65 -16.15
C LEU A 223 17.32 13.09 -17.31
N PRO A 224 17.61 11.86 -17.77
CA PRO A 224 18.78 11.04 -17.40
C PRO A 224 20.05 11.43 -18.17
N PRO A 225 21.25 10.99 -17.76
CA PRO A 225 22.49 11.25 -18.48
C PRO A 225 22.44 10.78 -19.94
N ALA A 226 23.19 11.45 -20.83
CA ALA A 226 23.18 11.20 -22.27
C ALA A 226 23.46 9.74 -22.66
N GLN A 227 24.26 9.03 -21.87
CA GLN A 227 24.54 7.61 -22.08
C GLN A 227 23.30 6.73 -21.85
N SER A 228 22.48 7.06 -20.86
CA SER A 228 21.26 6.32 -20.54
C SER A 228 20.17 6.55 -21.59
N LEU A 229 20.09 7.75 -22.17
CA LEU A 229 19.16 8.07 -23.27
C LEU A 229 19.33 7.19 -24.51
N ARG A 230 20.48 6.52 -24.66
CA ARG A 230 20.70 5.55 -25.75
C ARG A 230 19.90 4.27 -25.57
N GLN A 231 19.51 3.94 -24.34
CA GLN A 231 18.61 2.82 -24.08
C GLN A 231 17.19 3.23 -24.45
N ARG A 232 16.59 2.63 -25.48
CA ARG A 232 15.20 2.88 -25.89
C ARG A 232 14.19 2.17 -24.98
N ARG A 233 14.32 2.37 -23.66
CA ARG A 233 13.45 1.82 -22.61
C ARG A 233 12.96 2.94 -21.71
N THR A 234 11.79 2.75 -21.10
CA THR A 234 11.25 3.65 -20.07
C THR A 234 12.28 3.82 -18.94
N PRO A 235 12.55 5.06 -18.47
CA PRO A 235 13.47 5.30 -17.37
C PRO A 235 13.09 4.54 -16.09
N GLU A 236 14.08 4.04 -15.37
CA GLU A 236 13.92 3.27 -14.12
C GLU A 236 14.82 3.93 -13.05
N LEU A 237 14.38 5.07 -12.50
CA LEU A 237 15.25 5.95 -11.72
C LEU A 237 15.24 5.60 -10.23
N ALA A 238 16.42 5.40 -9.66
CA ALA A 238 16.64 5.40 -8.21
C ALA A 238 17.87 6.23 -7.86
N ILE A 239 17.81 6.95 -6.74
CA ILE A 239 18.94 7.76 -6.24
C ILE A 239 19.25 7.42 -4.79
N GLY A 240 20.52 7.57 -4.41
CA GLY A 240 20.97 7.43 -3.02
C GLY A 240 22.23 8.25 -2.76
N LEU A 241 22.38 8.72 -1.53
CA LEU A 241 23.55 9.51 -1.10
C LEU A 241 24.62 8.57 -0.55
N ALA A 242 25.86 8.78 -0.99
CA ALA A 242 27.03 8.02 -0.61
C ALA A 242 28.12 8.96 -0.10
N GLY A 243 27.99 9.37 1.17
CA GLY A 243 28.79 10.46 1.72
C GLY A 243 28.51 11.76 0.99
N GLU A 244 29.54 12.36 0.38
CA GLU A 244 29.43 13.60 -0.38
C GLU A 244 28.96 13.40 -1.83
N ASP A 245 28.87 12.15 -2.28
CA ASP A 245 28.49 11.80 -3.66
C ASP A 245 27.02 11.36 -3.74
N LEU A 246 26.46 11.34 -4.95
CA LEU A 246 25.16 10.73 -5.23
C LEU A 246 25.30 9.63 -6.27
N LEU A 247 24.69 8.47 -5.98
CA LEU A 247 24.51 7.39 -6.92
C LEU A 247 23.14 7.54 -7.59
N LEU A 248 23.13 7.40 -8.92
CA LEU A 248 21.92 7.32 -9.73
C LEU A 248 21.92 5.98 -10.45
N VAL A 249 20.85 5.21 -10.30
CA VAL A 249 20.59 4.00 -11.09
C VAL A 249 19.51 4.30 -12.12
N ASP A 250 19.76 3.97 -13.37
CA ASP A 250 18.79 4.06 -14.47
C ASP A 250 18.97 2.88 -15.43
N ARG A 251 17.93 2.04 -15.57
CA ARG A 251 17.90 0.90 -16.53
C ARG A 251 19.12 -0.02 -16.46
N GLY A 252 19.67 -0.23 -15.27
CA GLY A 252 20.86 -1.05 -15.03
C GLY A 252 22.20 -0.34 -15.26
N LEU A 253 22.20 0.96 -15.54
CA LEU A 253 23.40 1.80 -15.50
C LEU A 253 23.49 2.48 -14.14
N VAL A 254 24.68 2.47 -13.54
CA VAL A 254 24.96 3.16 -12.27
C VAL A 254 25.89 4.33 -12.54
N PHE A 255 25.43 5.54 -12.21
CA PHE A 255 26.18 6.78 -12.37
C PHE A 255 26.61 7.34 -11.01
N LEU A 256 27.79 7.95 -10.96
CA LEU A 256 28.25 8.78 -9.85
C LEU A 256 28.12 10.24 -10.20
N TYR A 257 27.54 11.01 -9.30
CA TYR A 257 27.60 12.46 -9.25
C TYR A 257 28.61 12.84 -8.15
N PRO A 258 29.90 13.05 -8.51
CA PRO A 258 30.93 13.29 -7.51
C PRO A 258 30.77 14.66 -6.86
N GLY A 259 30.94 14.72 -5.54
CA GLY A 259 30.81 15.94 -4.74
C GLY A 259 29.40 16.55 -4.77
N PHE A 260 28.37 15.74 -5.04
CA PHE A 260 26.97 16.15 -5.14
C PHE A 260 26.46 16.92 -3.91
N ALA A 261 27.04 16.74 -2.73
CA ALA A 261 26.67 17.50 -1.54
C ALA A 261 27.21 18.95 -1.54
N ARG A 262 28.28 19.23 -2.31
CA ARG A 262 28.97 20.54 -2.32
C ARG A 262 28.86 21.25 -3.65
N GLY A 263 28.80 20.53 -4.76
CA GLY A 263 28.75 21.09 -6.11
C GLY A 263 28.17 20.12 -7.14
N ASN A 264 28.20 20.53 -8.40
CA ASN A 264 27.74 19.72 -9.52
C ASN A 264 28.95 19.20 -10.31
N GLY A 265 29.58 18.13 -9.82
CA GLY A 265 30.54 17.38 -10.61
C GLY A 265 29.87 16.75 -11.83
N GLU A 266 30.61 16.59 -12.93
CA GLU A 266 30.08 15.94 -14.13
C GLU A 266 29.73 14.47 -13.81
N PRO A 267 28.50 14.02 -14.13
CA PRO A 267 28.12 12.64 -13.86
C PRO A 267 28.90 11.68 -14.75
N ARG A 268 29.37 10.58 -14.15
CA ARG A 268 30.10 9.53 -14.87
C ARG A 268 29.48 8.17 -14.65
N LEU A 269 29.46 7.34 -15.69
CA LEU A 269 29.08 5.94 -15.57
C LEU A 269 30.14 5.19 -14.76
N LEU A 270 29.71 4.56 -13.68
CA LEU A 270 30.55 3.72 -12.82
C LEU A 270 30.50 2.25 -13.22
N PHE A 271 29.29 1.77 -13.52
CA PHE A 271 29.03 0.35 -13.62
C PHE A 271 27.82 0.08 -14.51
N GLU A 272 27.91 -0.97 -15.33
CA GLU A 272 26.78 -1.52 -16.06
C GLU A 272 26.43 -2.87 -15.46
N VAL A 273 25.23 -2.96 -14.91
CA VAL A 273 24.72 -4.15 -14.26
C VAL A 273 24.47 -5.22 -15.32
N PRO A 274 25.02 -6.45 -15.15
CA PRO A 274 24.77 -7.53 -16.10
C PRO A 274 23.28 -7.75 -16.36
N GLN A 275 22.91 -8.03 -17.61
CA GLN A 275 21.51 -8.34 -17.91
C GLN A 275 21.05 -9.58 -17.14
N ALA A 276 19.90 -9.46 -16.49
CA ALA A 276 19.26 -10.60 -15.88
C ALA A 276 18.86 -11.62 -16.96
N ARG A 277 19.02 -12.91 -16.67
CA ARG A 277 18.61 -13.99 -17.58
C ARG A 277 17.09 -14.16 -17.70
N ARG A 278 16.34 -13.44 -16.86
CA ARG A 278 14.88 -13.51 -16.70
C ARG A 278 14.30 -12.10 -16.62
N SER A 279 12.99 -11.99 -16.82
CA SER A 279 12.29 -10.71 -16.62
C SER A 279 12.41 -10.26 -15.17
N ILE A 280 12.63 -8.97 -14.96
CA ILE A 280 12.65 -8.30 -13.66
C ILE A 280 11.60 -7.21 -13.74
N GLU A 281 10.64 -7.24 -12.83
CA GLU A 281 9.52 -6.30 -12.80
C GLU A 281 9.75 -5.19 -11.78
N ASN A 282 10.49 -5.48 -10.70
CA ASN A 282 10.71 -4.50 -9.65
C ASN A 282 11.72 -3.41 -10.04
N PRO A 283 11.44 -2.14 -9.68
CA PRO A 283 12.33 -1.03 -9.97
C PRO A 283 13.64 -1.13 -9.18
N PRO A 284 14.70 -0.46 -9.63
CA PRO A 284 15.93 -0.37 -8.86
C PRO A 284 15.72 0.41 -7.55
N ALA A 285 16.64 0.23 -6.62
CA ALA A 285 16.67 0.96 -5.37
C ALA A 285 18.11 1.31 -4.98
N VAL A 286 18.30 2.41 -4.27
CA VAL A 286 19.55 2.73 -3.57
C VAL A 286 19.18 3.13 -2.16
N PHE A 287 19.82 2.54 -1.16
CA PHE A 287 19.47 2.72 0.23
C PHE A 287 20.71 2.57 1.12
N THR A 288 20.64 3.12 2.32
CA THR A 288 21.74 3.11 3.28
C THR A 288 21.33 2.29 4.49
N THR A 289 22.23 1.43 4.95
CA THR A 289 22.10 0.67 6.19
C THR A 289 22.38 1.55 7.42
N PRO A 290 21.93 1.14 8.62
CA PRO A 290 22.24 1.89 9.85
C PRO A 290 23.74 2.03 10.14
N ASP A 291 24.59 1.15 9.63
CA ASP A 291 26.06 1.23 9.68
C ASP A 291 26.68 1.96 8.48
N GLU A 292 25.89 2.80 7.81
CA GLU A 292 26.30 3.70 6.72
C GLU A 292 26.80 3.02 5.44
N ARG A 293 26.63 1.70 5.32
CA ARG A 293 26.89 0.98 4.07
C ARG A 293 25.82 1.33 3.05
N VAL A 294 26.24 1.69 1.84
CA VAL A 294 25.34 2.08 0.75
C VAL A 294 25.11 0.87 -0.15
N CYS A 295 23.88 0.38 -0.17
CA CYS A 295 23.46 -0.76 -0.96
C CYS A 295 22.57 -0.31 -2.11
N LEU A 296 22.54 -1.11 -3.17
CA LEU A 296 21.64 -0.90 -4.30
C LEU A 296 21.12 -2.21 -4.84
N LEU A 297 19.90 -2.15 -5.37
CA LEU A 297 19.27 -3.21 -6.13
C LEU A 297 19.14 -2.75 -7.58
N SER A 298 19.58 -3.57 -8.52
CA SER A 298 19.35 -3.33 -9.93
C SER A 298 19.30 -4.64 -10.71
N ARG A 299 18.34 -4.77 -11.62
CA ARG A 299 18.11 -6.00 -12.43
C ARG A 299 18.09 -7.28 -11.57
N GLY A 300 17.41 -7.22 -10.42
CA GLY A 300 17.26 -8.33 -9.49
C GLY A 300 18.52 -8.73 -8.71
N GLN A 301 19.58 -7.91 -8.75
CA GLN A 301 20.86 -8.18 -8.09
C GLN A 301 21.21 -7.09 -7.09
N PHE A 302 21.74 -7.51 -5.94
CA PHE A 302 22.19 -6.63 -4.89
C PHE A 302 23.68 -6.30 -5.04
N PHE A 303 24.00 -5.03 -4.84
CA PHE A 303 25.38 -4.54 -4.82
C PHE A 303 25.59 -3.60 -3.64
N GLU A 304 26.85 -3.39 -3.31
CA GLU A 304 27.33 -2.42 -2.33
C GLU A 304 28.26 -1.42 -3.02
N TRP A 305 28.11 -0.14 -2.67
CA TRP A 305 29.10 0.88 -2.96
C TRP A 305 30.16 0.88 -1.86
N ARG A 306 31.37 0.47 -2.22
CA ARG A 306 32.50 0.38 -1.31
C ARG A 306 33.80 0.70 -2.04
N GLU A 307 34.66 1.49 -1.40
CA GLU A 307 35.99 1.83 -1.94
C GLU A 307 35.91 2.45 -3.35
N ALA A 308 34.94 3.35 -3.54
CA ALA A 308 34.65 4.01 -4.80
C ALA A 308 34.30 3.07 -5.98
N ARG A 309 33.78 1.87 -5.68
CA ARG A 309 33.38 0.86 -6.67
C ARG A 309 32.06 0.19 -6.30
N ILE A 310 31.37 -0.35 -7.31
CA ILE A 310 30.19 -1.19 -7.15
C ILE A 310 30.65 -2.64 -7.04
N GLN A 311 30.30 -3.31 -5.94
CA GLN A 311 30.67 -4.69 -5.65
C GLN A 311 29.40 -5.55 -5.49
N PRO A 312 29.31 -6.73 -6.11
CA PRO A 312 28.15 -7.61 -5.92
C PRO A 312 28.12 -8.16 -4.49
N LEU A 313 26.93 -8.20 -3.90
CA LEU A 313 26.71 -8.82 -2.60
C LEU A 313 26.60 -10.35 -2.75
N PRO A 314 26.97 -11.14 -1.72
CA PRO A 314 27.08 -12.59 -1.79
C PRO A 314 25.73 -13.33 -1.74
N PHE A 315 24.65 -12.71 -2.23
CA PHE A 315 23.34 -13.35 -2.29
C PHE A 315 23.24 -14.24 -3.54
N PRO A 316 22.69 -15.45 -3.42
CA PRO A 316 22.58 -16.37 -4.54
C PRO A 316 21.69 -15.79 -5.66
N VAL A 317 22.19 -15.88 -6.89
CA VAL A 317 21.44 -15.53 -8.12
C VAL A 317 21.24 -16.83 -8.91
N GLY A 318 20.07 -17.49 -8.81
CA GLY A 318 19.94 -18.81 -9.45
C GLY A 318 18.68 -19.63 -9.17
N LYS A 319 18.64 -20.82 -9.78
CA LYS A 319 17.48 -21.66 -10.16
C LYS A 319 16.41 -21.98 -9.10
N ASP A 320 16.71 -21.88 -7.81
CA ASP A 320 15.85 -22.44 -6.74
C ASP A 320 15.11 -21.40 -5.90
N LEU A 321 15.22 -20.12 -6.24
CA LEU A 321 14.40 -19.05 -5.66
C LEU A 321 13.86 -18.16 -6.79
N PRO A 322 12.69 -17.52 -6.63
CA PRO A 322 12.52 -16.22 -7.27
C PRO A 322 13.72 -15.33 -6.87
N ALA A 323 14.07 -14.37 -7.72
CA ALA A 323 15.17 -13.43 -7.60
C ALA A 323 14.70 -12.11 -8.25
N ASP A 324 13.49 -11.72 -7.88
CA ASP A 324 12.90 -10.43 -8.23
C ASP A 324 12.57 -9.71 -6.92
N PRO A 325 13.60 -9.34 -6.15
CA PRO A 325 13.43 -8.67 -4.87
C PRO A 325 12.76 -7.32 -5.08
N ALA A 326 11.80 -7.00 -4.22
CA ALA A 326 11.06 -5.76 -4.24
C ALA A 326 11.36 -4.92 -3.00
N GLN A 327 11.44 -3.61 -3.20
CA GLN A 327 11.48 -2.58 -2.15
C GLN A 327 12.49 -2.86 -1.03
N PRO A 328 13.76 -3.14 -1.37
CA PRO A 328 14.75 -3.47 -0.35
C PRO A 328 15.03 -2.27 0.55
N THR A 329 15.29 -2.56 1.82
CA THR A 329 15.66 -1.57 2.82
C THR A 329 16.54 -2.21 3.90
N SER A 330 16.89 -1.44 4.94
CA SER A 330 17.65 -1.94 6.08
C SER A 330 17.23 -1.23 7.35
N VAL A 331 17.13 -2.00 8.43
CA VAL A 331 16.78 -1.53 9.79
C VAL A 331 17.77 -1.99 10.84
N ALA A 332 18.75 -2.81 10.46
CA ALA A 332 19.80 -3.32 11.35
C ALA A 332 21.17 -3.30 10.64
N PRO A 333 22.27 -3.05 11.38
CA PRO A 333 23.62 -3.09 10.83
C PRO A 333 23.94 -4.41 10.13
N GLY A 334 24.62 -4.33 8.98
CA GLY A 334 25.09 -5.52 8.26
C GLY A 334 23.99 -6.44 7.72
N SER A 335 22.73 -6.01 7.69
CA SER A 335 21.64 -6.77 7.07
C SER A 335 20.76 -5.91 6.18
N ILE A 336 20.14 -6.56 5.21
CA ILE A 336 19.14 -5.98 4.32
C ILE A 336 17.88 -6.83 4.38
N VAL A 337 16.75 -6.20 4.12
CA VAL A 337 15.45 -6.87 4.04
C VAL A 337 14.77 -6.50 2.73
N TRP A 338 14.04 -7.43 2.14
CA TRP A 338 13.30 -7.20 0.91
C TRP A 338 12.06 -8.08 0.86
N LEU A 339 11.13 -7.73 -0.01
CA LEU A 339 9.98 -8.56 -0.32
C LEU A 339 10.27 -9.45 -1.51
N GLU A 340 9.87 -10.70 -1.41
CA GLU A 340 9.95 -11.63 -2.53
C GLU A 340 8.73 -12.55 -2.52
N ARG A 341 7.89 -12.44 -3.56
CA ARG A 341 6.55 -13.01 -3.58
C ARG A 341 5.78 -12.60 -2.32
N GLU A 342 5.38 -13.56 -1.50
CA GLU A 342 4.63 -13.39 -0.25
C GLU A 342 5.51 -13.47 1.01
N THR A 343 6.83 -13.41 0.83
CA THR A 343 7.78 -13.58 1.93
C THR A 343 8.59 -12.31 2.16
N LEU A 344 8.84 -12.03 3.44
CA LEU A 344 9.85 -11.07 3.85
C LEU A 344 11.17 -11.81 4.00
N CYS A 345 12.17 -11.42 3.23
CA CYS A 345 13.51 -11.98 3.29
C CYS A 345 14.45 -11.05 4.04
N GLU A 346 15.29 -11.60 4.91
CA GLU A 346 16.41 -10.93 5.60
C GLU A 346 17.72 -11.55 5.11
N GLY A 347 18.63 -10.73 4.60
CA GLY A 347 19.94 -11.15 4.10
C GLY A 347 21.08 -10.52 4.89
N ARG A 348 22.05 -11.32 5.30
CA ARG A 348 23.29 -10.87 5.93
C ARG A 348 24.30 -10.48 4.86
N LEU A 349 24.75 -9.22 4.89
CA LEU A 349 25.59 -8.64 3.84
C LEU A 349 26.93 -9.38 3.66
N ASP A 350 27.54 -9.81 4.76
CA ASP A 350 28.90 -10.37 4.71
C ASP A 350 28.92 -11.89 4.53
N SER A 351 27.90 -12.60 5.04
CA SER A 351 27.83 -14.07 4.93
C SER A 351 26.98 -14.56 3.76
N GLY A 352 26.08 -13.73 3.24
CA GLY A 352 25.09 -14.13 2.23
C GLY A 352 23.98 -15.04 2.79
N GLU A 353 23.91 -15.25 4.11
CA GLU A 353 22.81 -16.00 4.75
C GLU A 353 21.48 -15.28 4.51
N ILE A 354 20.47 -16.03 4.08
CA ILE A 354 19.10 -15.53 3.86
C ILE A 354 18.14 -16.26 4.80
N ARG A 355 17.28 -15.50 5.46
CA ARG A 355 16.14 -16.00 6.23
C ARG A 355 14.86 -15.48 5.60
N SER A 356 13.83 -16.32 5.57
CA SER A 356 12.52 -15.96 5.02
C SER A 356 11.46 -16.07 6.10
N HIS A 357 10.52 -15.13 6.08
CA HIS A 357 9.44 -15.01 7.05
C HIS A 357 8.09 -14.97 6.32
N SER A 358 7.14 -15.77 6.82
CA SER A 358 5.74 -15.70 6.38
C SER A 358 5.10 -14.40 6.86
N LEU A 359 4.25 -13.81 6.02
CA LEU A 359 3.53 -12.58 6.29
C LEU A 359 2.05 -12.87 6.55
N ASP A 360 1.79 -13.61 7.64
CA ASP A 360 0.44 -14.09 7.97
C ASP A 360 -0.54 -12.94 8.18
N GLY A 361 -1.68 -13.00 7.50
CA GLY A 361 -2.75 -12.00 7.63
C GLY A 361 -2.59 -10.75 6.76
N LEU A 362 -1.52 -10.61 5.98
CA LEU A 362 -1.40 -9.58 4.93
C LEU A 362 -1.94 -10.10 3.58
N ALA A 363 -2.23 -9.19 2.64
CA ALA A 363 -2.62 -9.53 1.27
C ALA A 363 -1.45 -10.15 0.48
N GLU A 364 -1.76 -10.91 -0.57
CA GLU A 364 -0.77 -11.67 -1.33
C GLU A 364 0.13 -10.79 -2.22
N GLY A 365 1.44 -11.03 -2.10
CA GLY A 365 2.44 -10.92 -3.16
C GLY A 365 2.88 -9.50 -3.56
N PRO A 366 2.72 -9.10 -4.83
CA PRO A 366 3.45 -7.99 -5.44
C PRO A 366 3.02 -6.60 -4.95
N TYR A 367 1.89 -6.53 -4.24
CA TYR A 367 1.30 -5.28 -3.79
C TYR A 367 1.65 -4.93 -2.35
N LEU A 368 2.69 -5.51 -1.75
CA LEU A 368 3.14 -5.09 -0.42
C LEU A 368 4.16 -3.97 -0.52
N LYS A 369 3.98 -2.94 0.28
CA LYS A 369 4.96 -1.89 0.55
C LYS A 369 5.86 -2.32 1.70
N LEU A 370 7.17 -2.11 1.55
CA LEU A 370 8.16 -2.29 2.61
C LEU A 370 8.87 -0.97 2.90
N GLN A 371 8.87 -0.56 4.18
CA GLN A 371 9.51 0.69 4.59
C GLN A 371 10.19 0.53 5.96
N ALA A 372 11.44 0.97 6.08
CA ALA A 372 12.13 1.08 7.35
C ALA A 372 11.52 2.17 8.23
N LEU A 373 11.34 1.85 9.51
CA LEU A 373 10.83 2.73 10.56
C LEU A 373 11.87 2.91 11.68
N ASP A 374 11.53 3.77 12.64
CA ASP A 374 12.34 4.00 13.82
C ASP A 374 12.50 2.74 14.68
N GLY A 375 13.62 2.69 15.42
CA GLY A 375 13.84 1.67 16.43
C GLY A 375 13.93 0.24 15.89
N GLY A 376 14.35 0.09 14.62
CA GLY A 376 14.57 -1.22 14.00
C GLY A 376 13.31 -1.88 13.44
N TRP A 377 12.18 -1.17 13.32
CA TRP A 377 10.92 -1.73 12.85
C TRP A 377 10.74 -1.56 11.33
N LEU A 378 9.97 -2.46 10.73
CA LEU A 378 9.53 -2.39 9.34
C LEU A 378 8.02 -2.14 9.29
N LEU A 379 7.58 -1.32 8.35
CA LEU A 379 6.19 -1.24 7.91
C LEU A 379 6.00 -2.17 6.73
N LEU A 380 4.98 -3.01 6.83
CA LEU A 380 4.41 -3.81 5.75
C LEU A 380 2.97 -3.36 5.54
N ALA A 381 2.63 -2.87 4.35
CA ALA A 381 1.29 -2.39 4.06
C ALA A 381 0.90 -2.71 2.61
N PRO A 382 -0.29 -3.26 2.33
CA PRO A 382 -0.78 -3.40 0.97
C PRO A 382 -0.93 -2.04 0.27
N TRP A 383 -0.55 -1.99 -1.00
CA TRP A 383 -0.70 -0.82 -1.89
C TRP A 383 -2.16 -0.55 -2.23
N LEU A 384 -2.97 -1.62 -2.29
CA LEU A 384 -4.41 -1.58 -2.51
C LEU A 384 -5.12 -1.81 -1.19
N GLU A 385 -6.37 -1.36 -1.10
CA GLU A 385 -7.24 -1.68 0.03
C GLU A 385 -7.29 -3.21 0.20
N PRO A 386 -6.86 -3.74 1.36
CA PRO A 386 -6.93 -5.15 1.60
C PRO A 386 -8.37 -5.57 1.88
N HIS A 387 -8.71 -6.80 1.54
CA HIS A 387 -9.93 -7.41 2.04
C HIS A 387 -9.96 -7.35 3.58
N ARG A 388 -11.12 -7.09 4.17
CA ARG A 388 -11.28 -6.88 5.62
C ARG A 388 -10.85 -8.05 6.53
N SER A 389 -10.71 -9.26 5.97
CA SER A 389 -10.14 -10.42 6.69
C SER A 389 -8.61 -10.33 6.85
N ARG A 390 -7.98 -9.39 6.14
CA ARG A 390 -6.55 -9.11 6.18
C ARG A 390 -6.29 -7.84 6.98
N ASP A 391 -5.02 -7.68 7.36
CA ASP A 391 -4.54 -6.48 8.02
C ASP A 391 -4.41 -5.32 7.03
N LEU A 392 -4.75 -4.13 7.51
CA LEU A 392 -4.45 -2.88 6.83
C LEU A 392 -2.93 -2.65 6.72
N ALA A 393 -2.19 -3.02 7.78
CA ALA A 393 -0.73 -2.98 7.80
C ALA A 393 -0.18 -3.80 8.98
N GLN A 394 1.11 -4.12 8.94
CA GLN A 394 1.85 -4.71 10.05
C GLN A 394 3.14 -3.92 10.33
N LEU A 395 3.44 -3.74 11.61
CA LEU A 395 4.76 -3.30 12.07
C LEU A 395 5.54 -4.54 12.49
N TRP A 396 6.66 -4.83 11.83
CA TRP A 396 7.44 -6.05 12.04
C TRP A 396 8.84 -5.75 12.57
N HIS A 397 9.32 -6.53 13.54
CA HIS A 397 10.65 -6.36 14.13
C HIS A 397 11.56 -7.56 13.81
N PRO A 398 12.66 -7.36 13.05
CA PRO A 398 13.51 -8.46 12.58
C PRO A 398 14.07 -9.36 13.67
N GLU A 399 14.67 -8.76 14.69
CA GLU A 399 15.35 -9.58 15.71
C GLU A 399 14.40 -10.45 16.53
N SER A 400 13.13 -10.05 16.66
CA SER A 400 12.16 -10.76 17.49
C SER A 400 11.12 -11.54 16.67
N GLY A 401 11.07 -11.33 15.35
CA GLY A 401 10.02 -11.84 14.47
C GLY A 401 8.61 -11.33 14.81
N ARG A 402 8.50 -10.31 15.68
CA ARG A 402 7.22 -9.84 16.19
C ARG A 402 6.49 -8.97 15.17
N ALA A 403 5.23 -9.28 14.92
CA ALA A 403 4.30 -8.44 14.16
C ALA A 403 3.29 -7.74 15.08
N LEU A 404 3.14 -6.42 14.93
CA LEU A 404 2.04 -5.63 15.49
C LEU A 404 1.07 -5.29 14.36
N ARG A 405 -0.16 -5.79 14.47
CA ARG A 405 -1.16 -5.73 13.40
C ARG A 405 -2.00 -4.47 13.52
N ILE A 406 -2.18 -3.76 12.40
CA ILE A 406 -3.18 -2.72 12.20
C ILE A 406 -4.28 -3.35 11.35
N ARG A 407 -5.44 -3.61 11.95
CA ARG A 407 -6.53 -4.33 11.29
C ARG A 407 -7.33 -3.41 10.37
N TYR A 408 -8.05 -4.00 9.43
CA TYR A 408 -9.04 -3.29 8.63
C TYR A 408 -10.01 -2.48 9.52
N GLY A 409 -10.30 -1.24 9.10
CA GLY A 409 -11.20 -0.32 9.80
C GLY A 409 -10.66 0.29 11.12
N GLU A 410 -9.47 -0.09 11.58
CA GLU A 410 -8.81 0.61 12.70
C GLU A 410 -8.33 2.02 12.32
N LEU A 411 -8.15 2.25 11.02
CA LEU A 411 -7.97 3.56 10.43
C LEU A 411 -9.06 3.74 9.37
N ASP A 412 -9.70 4.89 9.40
CA ASP A 412 -10.67 5.35 8.40
C ASP A 412 -9.92 5.80 7.13
N LEU A 413 -9.34 4.82 6.41
CA LEU A 413 -8.55 4.96 5.19
C LEU A 413 -9.08 3.99 4.14
N GLU A 414 -10.06 4.43 3.36
CA GLU A 414 -10.70 3.65 2.28
C GLU A 414 -9.67 3.09 1.29
N GLY A 415 -8.61 3.84 0.97
CA GLY A 415 -7.60 3.41 0.00
C GLY A 415 -6.51 2.50 0.56
N GLY A 416 -6.56 2.09 1.83
CA GLY A 416 -5.48 1.37 2.48
C GLY A 416 -4.37 2.29 3.07
N LEU A 417 -3.35 1.73 3.72
CA LEU A 417 -2.24 2.53 4.27
C LEU A 417 -1.16 2.76 3.19
N GLN A 418 -1.36 3.77 2.34
CA GLN A 418 -0.46 4.09 1.22
C GLN A 418 0.75 4.94 1.66
N HIS A 419 0.50 5.87 2.59
CA HIS A 419 1.47 6.86 3.04
C HIS A 419 1.85 6.65 4.50
N TRP A 420 3.15 6.75 4.77
CA TRP A 420 3.70 6.77 6.13
C TRP A 420 4.81 7.80 6.19
N ALA A 421 4.60 8.87 6.95
CA ALA A 421 5.53 9.97 7.08
C ALA A 421 5.82 10.28 8.54
N LYS A 422 7.11 10.23 8.86
CA LYS A 422 7.62 10.74 10.12
C LYS A 422 7.85 12.25 9.98
N LEU A 423 7.27 13.01 10.91
CA LEU A 423 7.51 14.44 11.05
C LEU A 423 8.82 14.67 11.84
N PRO A 424 9.49 15.83 11.68
CA PRO A 424 10.71 16.17 12.42
C PRO A 424 10.57 16.13 13.94
N ASP A 425 9.36 16.34 14.48
CA ASP A 425 9.06 16.23 15.91
C ASP A 425 8.82 14.78 16.39
N GLY A 426 8.96 13.80 15.50
CA GLY A 426 8.81 12.38 15.79
C GLY A 426 7.37 11.86 15.72
N ARG A 427 6.39 12.71 15.40
CA ARG A 427 5.03 12.25 15.10
C ARG A 427 4.98 11.52 13.77
N ILE A 428 3.96 10.69 13.60
CA ILE A 428 3.70 9.92 12.39
C ILE A 428 2.34 10.35 11.84
N VAL A 429 2.35 10.77 10.59
CA VAL A 429 1.14 10.93 9.79
C VAL A 429 1.09 9.80 8.79
N VAL A 430 -0.05 9.10 8.75
CA VAL A 430 -0.33 8.08 7.74
C VAL A 430 -1.55 8.48 6.92
N GLY A 431 -1.71 7.91 5.74
CA GLY A 431 -2.86 8.23 4.91
C GLY A 431 -2.99 7.36 3.68
N ASP A 432 -4.07 7.61 2.97
CA ASP A 432 -4.35 7.11 1.63
C ASP A 432 -4.43 8.28 0.63
N HIS A 433 -5.01 8.02 -0.54
CA HIS A 433 -5.14 9.02 -1.60
C HIS A 433 -6.10 10.19 -1.28
N ALA A 434 -6.92 10.09 -0.23
CA ALA A 434 -7.99 11.03 0.11
C ALA A 434 -7.88 11.59 1.53
N ARG A 435 -7.34 10.83 2.49
CA ARG A 435 -7.42 11.12 3.92
C ARG A 435 -6.15 10.73 4.66
N HIS A 436 -5.81 11.55 5.64
CA HIS A 436 -4.59 11.43 6.42
C HIS A 436 -4.90 11.59 7.92
N VAL A 437 -4.08 10.98 8.77
CA VAL A 437 -4.29 10.93 10.21
C VAL A 437 -2.97 10.98 10.99
N ASP A 438 -2.94 11.81 12.03
CA ASP A 438 -1.84 11.86 13.00
C ASP A 438 -2.00 10.73 14.04
N LEU A 439 -1.05 9.79 14.04
CA LEU A 439 -0.98 8.68 14.98
C LEU A 439 -0.12 8.98 16.22
N GLY A 440 0.37 10.21 16.38
CA GLY A 440 1.32 10.58 17.41
C GLY A 440 2.69 9.95 17.16
N THR A 441 3.46 9.70 18.22
CA THR A 441 4.80 9.11 18.09
C THR A 441 4.77 7.62 17.84
N PHE A 442 5.84 7.07 17.25
CA PHE A 442 5.97 5.63 17.01
C PHE A 442 5.82 4.82 18.30
N GLU A 443 6.45 5.27 19.39
CA GLU A 443 6.37 4.59 20.68
C GLU A 443 4.93 4.59 21.22
N SER A 444 4.19 5.69 21.10
CA SER A 444 2.80 5.76 21.53
C SER A 444 1.90 4.81 20.72
N LEU A 445 2.08 4.78 19.40
CA LEU A 445 1.40 3.82 18.52
C LEU A 445 1.73 2.38 18.93
N ARG A 446 3.01 2.06 19.12
CA ARG A 446 3.48 0.75 19.56
C ARG A 446 2.80 0.33 20.86
N GLN A 447 2.81 1.19 21.89
CA GLN A 447 2.17 0.89 23.18
C GLN A 447 0.65 0.66 23.04
N ARG A 448 -0.04 1.42 22.18
CA ARG A 448 -1.46 1.20 21.91
C ARG A 448 -1.72 -0.14 21.24
N LEU A 449 -0.90 -0.53 20.26
CA LEU A 449 -0.99 -1.83 19.59
C LEU A 449 -0.62 -3.00 20.53
N LEU A 450 0.36 -2.80 21.42
CA LEU A 450 0.78 -3.80 22.41
C LEU A 450 -0.27 -4.08 23.48
N ARG A 451 -0.98 -3.04 23.94
CA ARG A 451 -2.05 -3.17 24.95
C ARG A 451 -3.27 -3.89 24.41
N ARG A 452 -3.42 -3.97 23.08
CA ARG A 452 -4.43 -4.78 22.41
C ARG A 452 -3.99 -6.24 22.42
N ARG A 453 -4.10 -6.92 23.57
CA ARG A 453 -4.14 -8.38 23.57
C ARG A 453 -5.41 -8.84 22.85
N PRO A 454 -5.36 -9.96 22.10
CA PRO A 454 -6.58 -10.55 21.57
C PRO A 454 -7.51 -10.84 22.74
N ALA A 455 -8.81 -10.56 22.60
CA ALA A 455 -9.79 -11.25 23.41
C ALA A 455 -9.56 -12.74 23.16
N LEU A 456 -8.98 -13.41 24.15
CA LEU A 456 -8.96 -14.86 24.25
C LEU A 456 -10.41 -15.29 24.50
N ALA A 457 -11.05 -15.84 23.46
CA ALA A 457 -12.00 -16.96 23.50
C ALA A 457 -12.62 -17.11 22.10
#